data_AF-A0A511YZ96-F1
#
_entry.id   AF-A0A511YZ96-F1
#
_cell.length_a   1.000
_cell.length_b   1.000
_cell.length_c   1.000
_cell.angle_alpha   90.00
_cell.angle_beta   90.00
_cell.angle_gamma   90.00
#
_symmetry.space_group_name_H-M   'P 1'
#
loop_
_entity.id
_entity.type
_entity.pdbx_description
1 polymer ?
#
loop_
_entity_poly.entity_id
_entity_poly.type
_entity_poly.pdbx_seq_one_letter_code
_entity_poly.pdbx_strand_id
1 'polypeptide(L)'
;MKSAYFLSHDPLLFEKARQAVRETGRDIWHGCELTYEGDDELQVREVATDHLFTLENREDPKYGYLYKSPPHYPEPGVTMPDLETAIPYGAVCRWEDLFVRLVRVITEISGEPAWILDENGVIWDARNVDPDRVLL
;
A
#
# COMPACT_ATOMS: atom_id res chain seq x y z
N MET A 1 -15.57 -2.55 -0.16
CA MET A 1 -14.14 -2.80 -0.41
C MET A 1 -13.42 -2.63 0.91
N LYS A 2 -12.35 -3.38 1.10
CA LYS A 2 -11.46 -3.32 2.27
C LYS A 2 -10.28 -2.40 1.94
N SER A 3 -9.74 -1.68 2.92
CA SER A 3 -8.64 -0.74 2.75
C SER A 3 -7.72 -0.63 3.95
N ALA A 4 -6.42 -0.51 3.69
CA ALA A 4 -5.42 -0.10 4.65
C ALA A 4 -4.71 1.19 4.21
N TYR A 5 -3.91 1.77 5.09
CA TYR A 5 -2.96 2.83 4.70
C TYR A 5 -1.58 2.22 4.47
N PHE A 6 -1.01 2.49 3.30
CA PHE A 6 0.41 2.31 3.03
C PHE A 6 1.13 3.60 3.41
N LEU A 7 2.05 3.53 4.36
CA LEU A 7 2.80 4.66 4.90
C LEU A 7 4.23 4.62 4.37
N SER A 8 4.72 5.74 3.83
CA SER A 8 6.07 5.86 3.29
C SER A 8 6.65 7.24 3.58
N HIS A 9 7.97 7.36 3.64
CA HIS A 9 8.64 8.66 3.62
C HIS A 9 9.08 9.07 2.21
N ASP A 10 8.84 8.24 1.20
CA ASP A 10 9.17 8.52 -0.20
C ASP A 10 8.03 9.31 -0.88
N PRO A 11 8.20 10.63 -1.15
CA PRO A 11 7.16 11.43 -1.80
C PRO A 11 6.92 11.05 -3.26
N LEU A 12 7.83 10.29 -3.86
CA LEU A 12 7.72 9.84 -5.24
C LEU A 12 7.16 8.41 -5.36
N LEU A 13 6.76 7.79 -4.24
CA LEU A 13 6.30 6.39 -4.22
C LEU A 13 5.24 6.12 -5.29
N PHE A 14 4.21 6.97 -5.33
CA PHE A 14 3.08 6.80 -6.23
C PHE A 14 3.50 6.90 -7.71
N GLU A 15 4.32 7.91 -8.04
CA GLU A 15 4.86 8.07 -9.39
C GLU A 15 5.79 6.93 -9.79
N LYS A 16 6.63 6.43 -8.87
CA LYS A 16 7.49 5.26 -9.10
C LYS A 16 6.65 4.00 -9.34
N ALA A 17 5.62 3.76 -8.53
CA ALA A 17 4.72 2.61 -8.70
C ALA A 17 4.00 2.67 -10.05
N ARG A 18 3.46 3.84 -10.40
CA ARG A 18 2.84 4.13 -11.69
C ARG A 18 3.79 3.88 -12.87
N GLN A 19 5.01 4.42 -12.80
CA GLN A 19 6.03 4.22 -13.82
C GLN A 19 6.40 2.74 -13.95
N ALA A 20 6.57 2.03 -12.84
CA ALA A 20 6.88 0.61 -12.84
C ALA A 20 5.78 -0.22 -13.53
N VAL A 21 4.50 0.04 -13.26
CA VAL A 21 3.40 -0.64 -13.96
C VAL A 21 3.48 -0.43 -15.47
N ARG A 22 3.75 0.80 -15.91
CA ARG A 22 3.81 1.16 -17.35
C ARG A 22 4.99 0.54 -18.08
N GLU A 23 6.18 0.60 -17.49
CA GLU A 23 7.43 0.25 -18.18
C GLU A 23 7.76 -1.24 -18.10
N THR A 24 7.47 -1.86 -16.97
CA THR A 24 7.86 -3.26 -16.68
C THR A 24 6.68 -4.22 -16.71
N GLY A 25 5.45 -3.70 -16.69
CA GLY A 25 4.24 -4.46 -16.90
C GLY A 25 4.07 -5.61 -15.91
N ARG A 26 3.61 -6.76 -16.44
CA ARG A 26 3.19 -7.94 -15.67
C ARG A 26 4.30 -8.59 -14.86
N ASP A 27 5.57 -8.38 -15.20
CA ASP A 27 6.68 -9.13 -14.61
C ASP A 27 6.96 -8.69 -13.17
N ILE A 28 7.02 -7.37 -12.93
CA ILE A 28 7.19 -6.82 -11.57
C ILE A 28 5.87 -6.90 -10.79
N TRP A 29 4.74 -6.74 -11.47
CA TRP A 29 3.42 -6.79 -10.86
C TRP A 29 2.83 -8.20 -10.76
N HIS A 30 3.68 -9.23 -10.87
CA HIS A 30 3.34 -10.64 -10.66
C HIS A 30 2.05 -11.10 -11.38
N GLY A 31 1.91 -10.75 -12.65
CA GLY A 31 0.75 -11.12 -13.46
C GLY A 31 -0.45 -10.17 -13.35
N CYS A 32 -0.28 -9.02 -12.68
CA CYS A 32 -1.28 -7.95 -12.73
C CYS A 32 -1.07 -7.02 -13.92
N GLU A 33 -2.16 -6.43 -14.40
CA GLU A 33 -2.17 -5.44 -15.48
C GLU A 33 -2.90 -4.17 -15.05
N LEU A 34 -2.50 -3.04 -15.64
CA LEU A 34 -3.15 -1.75 -15.41
C LEU A 34 -4.59 -1.77 -15.93
N THR A 35 -5.56 -1.42 -15.08
CA THR A 35 -6.96 -1.23 -15.48
C THR A 35 -7.40 0.23 -15.47
N TYR A 36 -6.86 1.01 -14.53
CA TYR A 36 -7.16 2.43 -14.43
C TYR A 36 -5.95 3.20 -13.92
N GLU A 37 -5.79 4.41 -14.45
CA GLU A 37 -4.77 5.36 -14.05
C GLU A 37 -5.38 6.76 -14.06
N GLY A 38 -5.55 7.34 -12.88
CA GLY A 38 -5.92 8.73 -12.65
C GLY A 38 -4.75 9.52 -12.08
N ASP A 39 -4.94 10.81 -11.81
CA ASP A 39 -3.89 11.69 -11.26
C ASP A 39 -3.47 11.27 -9.84
N ASP A 40 -4.40 10.73 -9.06
CA ASP A 40 -4.26 10.32 -7.67
C ASP A 40 -4.64 8.84 -7.42
N GLU A 41 -4.90 8.07 -8.46
CA GLU A 41 -5.31 6.66 -8.34
C GLU A 41 -4.62 5.77 -9.38
N LEU A 42 -4.18 4.58 -8.94
CA LEU A 42 -3.60 3.54 -9.77
C LEU A 42 -4.30 2.21 -9.45
N GLN A 43 -4.97 1.61 -10.43
CA GLN A 43 -5.63 0.33 -10.26
C GLN A 43 -5.02 -0.74 -11.17
N VAL A 44 -4.77 -1.90 -10.58
CA VAL A 44 -4.30 -3.09 -11.30
C VAL A 44 -5.23 -4.27 -11.05
N ARG A 45 -5.26 -5.19 -12.02
CA ARG A 45 -6.06 -6.41 -12.00
C ARG A 45 -5.18 -7.63 -12.19
N GLU A 46 -5.30 -8.60 -11.30
CA GLU A 46 -4.64 -9.89 -11.46
C GLU A 46 -5.32 -10.69 -12.58
N VAL A 47 -4.56 -11.01 -13.63
CA VAL A 47 -5.11 -11.64 -14.84
C VAL A 47 -5.70 -13.03 -14.56
N ALA A 48 -5.12 -13.77 -13.62
CA ALA A 48 -5.52 -15.15 -13.31
C ALA A 48 -6.84 -15.24 -12.55
N THR A 49 -7.16 -14.24 -11.74
CA THR A 49 -8.26 -14.29 -10.74
C THR A 49 -9.28 -13.17 -10.92
N ASP A 50 -9.00 -12.17 -11.76
CA ASP A 50 -9.79 -10.95 -11.90
C ASP A 50 -9.85 -10.09 -10.63
N HIS A 51 -8.96 -10.35 -9.67
CA HIS A 51 -8.88 -9.59 -8.42
C HIS A 51 -8.28 -8.21 -8.66
N LEU A 52 -8.80 -7.20 -7.95
CA LEU A 52 -8.40 -5.81 -8.06
C LEU A 52 -7.61 -5.33 -6.85
N PHE A 53 -6.65 -4.47 -7.12
CA PHE A 53 -5.93 -3.68 -6.15
C PHE A 53 -5.85 -2.24 -6.64
N THR A 54 -6.16 -1.29 -5.76
CA THR A 54 -6.01 0.14 -6.02
C THR A 54 -5.03 0.74 -5.01
N LEU A 55 -4.08 1.53 -5.51
CA LEU A 55 -3.27 2.46 -4.74
C LEU A 55 -3.79 3.87 -4.99
N GLU A 56 -4.02 4.62 -3.92
CA GLU A 56 -4.57 5.98 -3.95
C GLU A 56 -3.59 6.94 -3.28
N ASN A 57 -3.24 8.03 -3.96
CA ASN A 57 -2.47 9.12 -3.40
C ASN A 57 -3.38 10.02 -2.55
N ARG A 58 -3.58 9.64 -1.28
CA ARG A 58 -4.45 10.34 -0.33
C ARG A 58 -3.71 11.45 0.42
N GLU A 59 -3.16 12.42 -0.30
CA GLU A 59 -2.65 13.67 0.30
C GLU A 59 -3.77 14.65 0.71
N ASP A 60 -4.95 14.18 1.12
CA ASP A 60 -6.00 15.06 1.64
C ASP A 60 -5.83 15.26 3.17
N PRO A 61 -5.47 16.47 3.62
CA PRO A 61 -5.30 16.78 5.05
C PRO A 61 -6.56 16.49 5.88
N LYS A 62 -7.75 16.50 5.25
CA LYS A 62 -9.01 16.20 5.90
C LYS A 62 -9.06 14.79 6.48
N TYR A 63 -8.37 13.83 5.88
CA TYR A 63 -8.30 12.45 6.37
C TYR A 63 -7.04 12.17 7.19
N GLY A 64 -6.21 13.19 7.43
CA GLY A 64 -5.02 13.16 8.28
C GLY A 64 -5.27 12.49 9.63
N TYR A 65 -6.40 12.79 10.25
CA TYR A 65 -6.76 12.28 11.56
C TYR A 65 -6.91 10.75 11.60
N LEU A 66 -7.25 10.08 10.49
CA LEU A 66 -7.51 8.63 10.47
C LEU A 66 -6.23 7.80 10.66
N TYR A 67 -5.09 8.27 10.14
CA TYR A 67 -3.80 7.59 10.29
C TYR A 67 -2.87 8.28 11.29
N LYS A 68 -3.10 9.57 11.62
CA LYS A 68 -2.31 10.27 12.66
C LYS A 68 -2.87 10.12 14.07
N SER A 69 -4.15 9.78 14.25
CA SER A 69 -4.76 9.75 15.58
C SER A 69 -4.78 8.33 16.17
N PRO A 70 -4.00 8.06 17.24
CA PRO A 70 -3.85 6.76 17.90
C PRO A 70 -5.16 6.23 18.56
N PRO A 71 -5.20 4.95 18.97
CA PRO A 71 -4.05 4.07 19.21
C PRO A 71 -3.63 3.21 18.02
N HIS A 72 -2.32 3.26 17.73
CA HIS A 72 -1.65 2.37 16.78
C HIS A 72 -0.62 1.51 17.50
N TYR A 73 -0.44 0.26 17.06
CA TYR A 73 0.43 -0.71 17.72
C TYR A 73 1.33 -1.38 16.68
N PRO A 74 2.66 -1.32 16.83
CA PRO A 74 3.54 -2.05 15.94
C PRO A 74 3.45 -3.55 16.21
N GLU A 75 3.44 -4.34 15.15
CA GLU A 75 3.61 -5.78 15.24
C GLU A 75 5.00 -6.12 15.83
N PRO A 76 5.20 -7.25 16.56
CA PRO A 76 6.49 -7.55 17.19
C PRO A 76 7.66 -7.50 16.20
N GLY A 77 8.67 -6.68 16.53
CA GLY A 77 9.85 -6.49 15.70
C GLY A 77 9.73 -5.36 14.66
N VAL A 78 8.57 -4.71 14.55
CA VAL A 78 8.37 -3.55 13.67
C VAL A 78 8.72 -2.26 14.43
N THR A 79 9.59 -1.44 13.83
CA THR A 79 9.83 -0.07 14.30
C THR A 79 8.74 0.84 13.77
N MET A 80 8.05 1.56 14.66
CA MET A 80 7.02 2.51 14.28
C MET A 80 7.59 3.64 13.39
N PRO A 81 6.92 4.01 12.28
CA PRO A 81 7.30 5.20 11.52
C PRO A 81 7.02 6.47 12.33
N ASP A 82 7.68 7.56 11.94
CA ASP A 82 7.27 8.89 12.38
C ASP A 82 6.02 9.31 11.61
N LEU A 83 4.85 9.14 12.24
CA LEU A 83 3.55 9.41 11.61
C LEU A 83 3.33 10.89 11.27
N GLU A 84 4.13 11.80 11.83
CA GLU A 84 4.03 13.21 11.46
C GLU A 84 4.62 13.50 10.08
N THR A 85 5.67 12.76 9.72
CA THR A 85 6.41 12.92 8.46
C THR A 85 6.07 11.83 7.43
N ALA A 86 5.40 10.75 7.83
CA ALA A 86 4.90 9.73 6.94
C ALA A 86 3.82 10.27 5.98
N ILE A 87 3.93 9.87 4.72
CA ILE A 87 2.98 10.16 3.65
C ILE A 87 2.02 8.96 3.54
N PRO A 88 0.71 9.17 3.68
CA PRO A 88 -0.28 8.12 3.57
C PRO A 88 -0.68 7.87 2.11
N TYR A 89 -0.77 6.60 1.74
CA TYR A 89 -1.39 6.15 0.50
C TYR A 89 -2.52 5.20 0.86
N GLY A 90 -3.69 5.36 0.24
CA GLY A 90 -4.78 4.40 0.38
C GLY A 90 -4.45 3.12 -0.39
N ALA A 91 -4.56 1.96 0.23
CA ALA A 91 -4.37 0.69 -0.43
C ALA A 91 -5.66 -0.13 -0.29
N VAL A 92 -6.43 -0.21 -1.38
CA VAL A 92 -7.77 -0.82 -1.41
C VAL A 92 -7.69 -2.16 -2.11
N CYS A 93 -8.00 -3.23 -1.39
CA CYS A 93 -7.99 -4.58 -1.93
C CYS A 93 -8.88 -5.48 -1.10
N ARG A 94 -9.66 -6.36 -1.73
CA ARG A 94 -10.53 -7.32 -1.02
C ARG A 94 -9.78 -8.58 -0.55
N TRP A 95 -8.64 -8.88 -1.17
CA TRP A 95 -7.92 -10.15 -1.03
C TRP A 95 -6.55 -9.91 -0.40
N GLU A 96 -6.35 -10.46 0.79
CA GLU A 96 -5.17 -10.23 1.62
C GLU A 96 -3.88 -10.76 0.98
N ASP A 97 -3.94 -11.89 0.28
CA ASP A 97 -2.81 -12.47 -0.44
C ASP A 97 -2.33 -11.58 -1.60
N LEU A 98 -3.27 -11.05 -2.39
CA LEU A 98 -2.98 -10.07 -3.44
C LEU A 98 -2.44 -8.77 -2.84
N PHE A 99 -3.08 -8.28 -1.78
CA PHE A 99 -2.67 -7.08 -1.06
C PHE A 99 -1.22 -7.19 -0.60
N VAL A 100 -0.89 -8.21 0.19
CA VAL A 100 0.45 -8.40 0.76
C VAL A 100 1.52 -8.47 -0.33
N ARG A 101 1.23 -9.20 -1.41
CA ARG A 101 2.16 -9.30 -2.54
C ARG A 101 2.38 -7.96 -3.22
N LEU A 102 1.33 -7.19 -3.48
CA LEU A 102 1.46 -5.91 -4.19
C LEU A 102 2.05 -4.80 -3.33
N VAL A 103 1.73 -4.73 -2.03
CA VAL A 103 2.38 -3.75 -1.13
C VAL A 103 3.88 -4.05 -0.97
N ARG A 104 4.25 -5.34 -0.96
CA ARG A 104 5.67 -5.72 -0.98
C ARG A 104 6.36 -5.25 -2.25
N VAL A 105 5.77 -5.47 -3.43
CA VAL A 105 6.29 -4.96 -4.72
C VAL A 105 6.45 -3.44 -4.68
N ILE A 106 5.44 -2.72 -4.18
CA ILE A 106 5.48 -1.25 -4.07
C ILE A 106 6.63 -0.80 -3.14
N THR A 107 6.87 -1.54 -2.05
CA THR A 107 7.98 -1.25 -1.13
C THR A 107 9.35 -1.55 -1.78
N GLU A 108 9.44 -2.61 -2.58
CA GLU A 108 10.66 -2.91 -3.35
C GLU A 108 10.93 -1.84 -4.41
N ILE A 109 9.88 -1.30 -5.06
CA ILE A 109 9.97 -0.19 -6.03
C ILE A 109 10.42 1.11 -5.37
N SER A 110 9.95 1.41 -4.15
CA SER A 110 10.32 2.64 -3.45
C SER A 110 11.82 2.68 -3.14
N GLY A 111 12.38 1.52 -2.77
CA GLY A 111 13.74 1.37 -2.27
C GLY A 111 13.91 1.80 -0.80
N GLU A 112 12.82 2.17 -0.13
CA GLU A 112 12.79 2.75 1.21
C GLU A 112 11.91 1.90 2.16
N PRO A 113 12.14 1.96 3.48
CA PRO A 113 11.23 1.38 4.45
C PRO A 113 9.80 1.94 4.31
N ALA A 114 8.82 1.05 4.38
CA ALA A 114 7.41 1.39 4.33
C ALA A 114 6.62 0.52 5.31
N TRP A 115 5.40 0.97 5.63
CA TRP A 115 4.56 0.33 6.64
C TRP A 115 3.12 0.20 6.17
N ILE A 116 2.40 -0.77 6.68
CA ILE A 116 0.95 -0.86 6.54
C ILE A 116 0.32 -0.53 7.88
N LEU A 117 -0.61 0.42 7.90
CA LEU A 117 -1.56 0.63 8.99
C LEU A 117 -2.89 -0.02 8.59
N ASP A 118 -3.25 -1.07 9.30
CA ASP A 118 -4.45 -1.87 9.03
C ASP A 118 -5.69 -1.31 9.76
N GLU A 119 -6.88 -1.88 9.53
CA GLU A 119 -8.14 -1.40 10.13
C GLU A 119 -8.20 -1.51 11.66
N ASN A 120 -7.35 -2.35 12.27
CA ASN A 120 -7.26 -2.49 13.73
C ASN A 120 -6.26 -1.52 14.37
N GLY A 121 -5.60 -0.68 13.57
CA GLY A 121 -4.52 0.18 14.06
C GLY A 121 -3.18 -0.56 14.21
N VAL A 122 -3.03 -1.75 13.63
CA VAL A 122 -1.74 -2.46 13.68
C VAL A 122 -0.82 -1.95 12.58
N ILE A 123 0.44 -1.71 12.95
CA ILE A 123 1.50 -1.25 12.06
C ILE A 123 2.41 -2.43 11.71
N TRP A 124 2.48 -2.73 10.42
CA TRP A 124 3.25 -3.83 9.83
C TRP A 124 4.45 -3.28 9.05
N ASP A 125 5.56 -4.03 8.98
CA ASP A 125 6.58 -3.80 7.92
C ASP A 125 5.96 -4.24 6.58
N ALA A 126 5.88 -3.33 5.61
CA ALA A 126 5.22 -3.60 4.33
C ALA A 126 5.87 -4.74 3.52
N ARG A 127 7.12 -5.12 3.83
CA ARG A 127 7.81 -6.27 3.21
C ARG A 127 7.42 -7.62 3.82
N ASN A 128 6.89 -7.61 5.04
CA ASN A 128 6.68 -8.79 5.88
C ASN A 128 5.26 -8.82 6.50
N VAL A 129 4.26 -8.32 5.78
CA VAL A 129 2.85 -8.39 6.21
C VAL A 129 2.38 -9.84 6.14
N ASP A 130 1.70 -10.31 7.18
CA ASP A 130 1.11 -11.66 7.21
C ASP A 130 -0.32 -11.62 6.63
N PRO A 131 -0.60 -12.29 5.50
CA PRO A 131 -1.91 -12.26 4.86
C PRO A 131 -3.02 -12.92 5.70
N ASP A 132 -2.67 -13.80 6.64
CA ASP A 132 -3.65 -14.47 7.50
C ASP A 132 -4.05 -13.63 8.72
N ARG A 133 -3.37 -12.50 8.95
CA ARG A 133 -3.52 -11.68 10.15
C ARG A 133 -3.82 -10.21 9.90
N VAL A 134 -3.37 -9.67 8.76
CA VAL A 134 -3.66 -8.28 8.40
C VAL A 134 -5.16 -8.08 8.21
N LEU A 135 -5.72 -7.00 8.77
CA LEU A 135 -7.10 -6.61 8.51
C LEU A 135 -7.18 -5.41 7.59
N LEU A 136 -7.63 -5.68 6.37
CA LEU A 136 -7.98 -4.66 5.38
C LEU A 136 -9.42 -4.21 5.56
#